data_AF-E4XK69-F1
#
_entry.id   AF-E4XK69-F1
#
_cell.length_a   1.000
_cell.length_b   1.000
_cell.length_c   1.000
_cell.angle_alpha   90.00
_cell.angle_beta   90.00
_cell.angle_gamma   90.00
#
_symmetry.space_group_name_H-M   'P 1'
#
loop_
_entity.id
_entity.type
_entity.pdbx_description
1 polymer ?
#
loop_
_entity_poly.entity_id
_entity_poly.type
_entity_poly.pdbx_seq_one_letter_code
_entity_poly.pdbx_strand_id
1 'polypeptide(L)'
;MVKGAKKKGREVEKTEDVCRFFLNGGKCRFGERCRNRHVTEDLSSEGADREALSTISQYLANMGLIATEAAKMNEALKKIEELEKKNKAMEKEIEESKGKMLCRVCFDEKELSEFWSFKCGHCYCFTCLKSILSHNLYAMHINANLTCPTCSKLCEKSDLRKLY
;
A
#
# COMPACT_ATOMS: atom_id res chain seq x y z
N MET A 1 81.81 9.72 50.51
CA MET A 1 80.94 9.79 51.70
C MET A 1 79.64 10.48 51.29
N VAL A 2 78.40 10.01 51.41
CA VAL A 2 77.71 8.78 51.83
C VAL A 2 76.40 8.81 51.01
N LYS A 3 76.07 7.78 50.23
CA LYS A 3 74.76 7.69 49.55
C LYS A 3 73.73 7.15 50.55
N GLY A 4 72.70 7.93 50.85
CA GLY A 4 71.63 7.57 51.79
C GLY A 4 70.83 6.36 51.31
N ALA A 5 70.82 5.30 52.12
CA ALA A 5 70.01 4.11 51.89
C ALA A 5 68.53 4.44 52.07
N LYS A 6 67.74 4.43 50.98
CA LYS A 6 66.28 4.47 51.02
C LYS A 6 65.77 3.23 51.78
N LYS A 7 65.23 3.43 52.99
CA LYS A 7 64.56 2.38 53.76
C LYS A 7 63.35 1.87 52.97
N LYS A 8 63.38 0.60 52.54
CA LYS A 8 62.22 -0.07 51.92
C LYS A 8 61.11 -0.13 52.97
N GLY A 9 59.99 0.54 52.69
CA GLY A 9 58.80 0.50 53.54
C GLY A 9 58.20 -0.90 53.56
N ARG A 10 57.75 -1.35 54.74
CA ARG A 10 57.02 -2.61 54.95
C ARG A 10 55.73 -2.60 54.12
N GLU A 11 55.56 -3.56 53.22
CA GLU A 11 54.30 -3.79 52.51
C GLU A 11 53.22 -4.22 53.51
N VAL A 12 52.06 -3.57 53.46
CA VAL A 12 50.91 -3.84 54.33
C VAL A 12 49.87 -4.59 53.50
N GLU A 13 49.59 -5.84 53.87
CA GLU A 13 48.54 -6.65 53.27
C GLU A 13 47.18 -5.99 53.51
N LYS A 14 46.48 -5.64 52.43
CA LYS A 14 45.17 -4.96 52.49
C LYS A 14 44.08 -5.93 52.95
N THR A 15 43.21 -5.49 53.83
CA THR A 15 42.02 -6.24 54.28
C THR A 15 40.83 -5.99 53.35
N GLU A 16 39.85 -6.91 53.37
CA GLU A 16 38.58 -6.76 52.64
C GLU A 16 37.70 -5.63 53.22
N ASP A 17 37.96 -5.22 54.47
CA ASP A 17 37.21 -4.15 55.14
C ASP A 17 37.41 -2.78 54.49
N VAL A 18 36.32 -2.04 54.34
CA VAL A 18 36.32 -0.67 53.82
C VAL A 18 36.84 0.33 54.88
N CYS A 19 37.73 1.22 54.45
CA CYS A 19 38.27 2.27 55.30
C CYS A 19 37.20 3.34 55.61
N ARG A 20 36.61 3.29 56.80
CA ARG A 20 35.59 4.26 57.26
C ARG A 20 36.07 5.72 57.23
N PHE A 21 37.35 5.97 57.49
CA PHE A 21 37.91 7.32 57.46
C PHE A 21 38.01 7.88 56.03
N PHE A 22 38.39 7.03 55.08
CA PHE A 22 38.40 7.41 53.66
C PHE A 22 36.97 7.55 53.13
N LEU A 23 36.07 6.64 53.50
CA LEU A 23 34.68 6.66 53.08
C LEU A 23 33.93 7.92 53.56
N ASN A 24 34.09 8.31 54.83
CA ASN A 24 33.30 9.42 55.39
C ASN A 24 33.85 10.81 55.08
N GLY A 25 35.15 10.94 54.76
CA GLY A 25 35.80 12.24 54.62
C GLY A 25 36.77 12.37 53.45
N GLY A 26 36.86 11.36 52.59
CA GLY A 26 37.76 11.33 51.41
C GLY A 26 39.26 11.35 51.74
N LYS A 27 39.64 11.41 53.02
CA LYS A 27 41.02 11.53 53.48
C LYS A 27 41.30 10.56 54.62
N CYS A 28 42.24 9.65 54.39
CA CYS A 28 42.74 8.74 55.41
C CYS A 28 44.12 9.18 55.88
N ARG A 29 44.29 9.32 57.20
CA ARG A 29 45.58 9.67 57.83
C ARG A 29 46.72 8.69 57.52
N PHE A 30 46.38 7.47 57.14
CA PHE A 30 47.36 6.41 56.80
C PHE A 30 47.78 6.46 55.32
N GLY A 31 47.15 7.31 54.50
CA GLY A 31 47.44 7.42 53.06
C GLY A 31 47.33 6.07 52.35
N GLU A 32 48.22 5.84 51.38
CA GLU A 32 48.29 4.59 50.60
C GLU A 32 48.73 3.36 51.43
N ARG A 33 49.26 3.58 52.64
CA ARG A 33 49.67 2.51 53.56
C ARG A 33 48.52 2.07 54.48
N CYS A 34 47.30 2.53 54.24
CA CYS A 34 46.14 2.07 54.99
C CYS A 34 45.90 0.58 54.72
N ARG A 35 45.68 -0.19 55.80
CA ARG A 35 45.33 -1.61 55.69
C ARG A 35 43.94 -1.82 55.08
N ASN A 36 43.01 -0.91 55.34
CA ASN A 36 41.62 -1.03 54.88
C ASN A 36 41.47 -0.48 53.46
N ARG A 37 40.56 -1.06 52.67
CA ARG A 37 40.32 -0.67 51.27
C ARG A 37 39.74 0.75 51.19
N HIS A 38 40.39 1.62 50.42
CA HIS A 38 39.83 2.88 50.00
C HIS A 38 38.93 2.62 48.79
N VAL A 39 37.61 2.70 48.98
CA VAL A 39 36.65 2.67 47.87
C VAL A 39 36.47 4.10 47.42
N THR A 40 37.04 4.44 46.27
CA THR A 40 36.51 5.51 45.44
C THR A 40 35.23 4.97 44.82
N GLU A 41 34.22 5.82 44.62
CA GLU A 41 33.10 5.51 43.74
C GLU A 41 33.60 5.45 42.30
N ASP A 42 34.53 4.55 42.01
CA ASP A 42 34.73 4.02 40.68
C ASP A 42 33.55 3.08 40.48
N LEU A 43 32.38 3.70 40.27
CA LEU A 43 31.25 3.06 39.63
C LEU A 43 31.83 2.48 38.35
N SER A 44 32.03 1.16 38.33
CA SER A 44 32.29 0.43 37.09
C SER A 44 31.02 0.51 36.26
N SER A 45 30.76 1.69 35.70
CA SER A 45 29.61 2.05 34.86
C SER A 45 29.75 1.43 33.47
N GLU A 46 30.90 0.82 33.16
CA GLU A 46 31.20 0.19 31.88
C GLU A 46 30.14 -0.85 31.45
N GLY A 47 29.50 -1.53 32.40
CA GLY A 47 28.42 -2.48 32.11
C GLY A 47 27.05 -1.81 31.88
N ALA A 48 26.64 -0.92 32.78
CA ALA A 48 25.35 -0.24 32.72
C ALA A 48 25.27 0.76 31.54
N ASP A 49 26.37 1.45 31.24
CA ASP A 49 26.47 2.39 30.14
C ASP A 49 26.44 1.67 28.79
N ARG A 50 27.06 0.48 28.69
CA ARG A 50 27.06 -0.35 27.46
C ARG A 50 25.66 -0.88 27.13
N GLU A 51 24.91 -1.32 28.13
CA GLU A 51 23.54 -1.81 27.94
C GLU A 51 22.58 -0.67 27.57
N ALA A 52 22.71 0.48 28.24
CA ALA A 52 21.95 1.68 27.90
C ALA A 52 22.26 2.18 26.47
N LEU A 53 23.54 2.24 26.08
CA LEU A 53 23.97 2.61 24.72
C LEU A 53 23.44 1.62 23.67
N SER A 54 23.47 0.32 23.97
CA SER A 54 22.90 -0.71 23.08
C SER A 54 21.40 -0.53 22.88
N THR A 55 20.67 -0.22 23.95
CA THR A 55 19.22 0.01 23.89
C THR A 55 18.88 1.26 23.07
N ILE A 56 19.64 2.34 23.26
CA ILE A 56 19.49 3.58 22.47
C ILE A 56 19.78 3.30 20.99
N SER A 57 20.83 2.54 20.68
CA SER A 57 21.15 2.17 19.30
C SER A 57 20.03 1.36 18.63
N GLN A 58 19.46 0.38 19.34
CA GLN A 58 18.33 -0.41 18.85
C GLN A 58 17.08 0.45 18.64
N TYR A 59 16.79 1.37 19.56
CA TYR A 59 15.65 2.29 19.43
C TYR A 59 15.78 3.18 18.19
N LEU A 60 16.95 3.76 17.95
CA LEU A 60 17.22 4.58 16.77
C LEU A 60 17.10 3.77 15.47
N ALA A 61 17.57 2.53 15.44
CA ALA A 61 17.41 1.63 14.30
C ALA A 61 15.93 1.33 14.02
N ASN A 62 15.16 1.03 15.07
CA ASN A 62 13.71 0.79 14.96
C ASN A 62 12.98 2.03 14.43
N MET A 63 13.33 3.23 14.89
CA MET A 63 12.76 4.48 14.39
C MET A 63 13.07 4.70 12.90
N GLY A 64 14.28 4.35 12.45
CA GLY A 64 14.64 4.37 11.04
C GLY A 64 13.76 3.43 10.20
N LEU A 65 13.53 2.21 10.68
CA LEU A 65 12.63 1.26 10.01
C LEU A 65 11.19 1.79 9.94
N ILE A 66 10.66 2.34 11.03
CA ILE A 66 9.32 2.95 11.08
C ILE A 66 9.22 4.08 10.05
N ALA A 67 10.22 4.95 9.95
CA ALA A 67 10.23 6.03 8.97
C ALA A 67 10.22 5.50 7.52
N THR A 68 11.00 4.46 7.23
CA THR A 68 10.99 3.84 5.89
C THR A 68 9.65 3.19 5.56
N GLU A 69 9.03 2.52 6.52
CA GLU A 69 7.73 1.89 6.31
C GLU A 69 6.62 2.92 6.17
N ALA A 70 6.67 4.01 6.94
CA ALA A 70 5.77 5.15 6.77
C ALA A 70 5.89 5.78 5.38
N ALA A 71 7.10 5.88 4.82
CA ALA A 71 7.30 6.37 3.47
C ALA A 71 6.63 5.47 2.42
N LYS A 72 6.77 4.14 2.55
CA LYS A 72 6.08 3.17 1.67
C LYS A 72 4.57 3.25 1.81
N MET A 73 4.05 3.39 3.03
CA MET A 73 2.61 3.57 3.28
C MET A 73 2.10 4.84 2.60
N ASN A 74 2.82 5.95 2.70
CA ASN A 74 2.44 7.20 2.03
C ASN A 74 2.43 7.05 0.50
N GLU A 75 3.38 6.32 -0.07
CA GLU A 75 3.38 6.01 -1.50
C GLU A 75 2.20 5.12 -1.89
N ALA A 76 1.88 4.11 -1.07
CA ALA A 76 0.73 3.24 -1.28
C ALA A 76 -0.60 4.03 -1.21
N LEU A 77 -0.74 4.96 -0.27
CA LEU A 77 -1.92 5.84 -0.16
C LEU A 77 -2.11 6.69 -1.42
N LYS A 78 -1.02 7.25 -1.98
CA LYS A 78 -1.10 7.99 -3.26
C LYS A 78 -1.56 7.09 -4.41
N LYS A 79 -1.04 5.86 -4.49
CA LYS A 79 -1.47 4.88 -5.50
C LYS A 79 -2.95 4.51 -5.35
N ILE A 80 -3.44 4.37 -4.12
CA ILE A 80 -4.86 4.09 -3.86
C ILE A 80 -5.73 5.24 -4.37
N GLU A 81 -5.38 6.49 -4.07
CA GLU A 81 -6.12 7.67 -4.54
C GLU A 81 -6.16 7.74 -6.09
N GLU A 82 -5.04 7.42 -6.76
CA GLU A 82 -4.99 7.33 -8.22
C GLU A 82 -5.87 6.20 -8.77
N LEU A 83 -5.90 5.04 -8.12
CA LEU A 83 -6.74 3.91 -8.51
C LEU A 83 -8.22 4.23 -8.32
N GLU A 84 -8.60 4.90 -7.23
CA GLU A 84 -9.99 5.34 -7.01
C GLU A 84 -10.45 6.30 -8.10
N LYS A 85 -9.59 7.24 -8.51
CA LYS A 85 -9.87 8.14 -9.65
C LYS A 85 -10.07 7.37 -10.95
N LYS A 86 -9.22 6.37 -11.24
CA LYS A 86 -9.34 5.52 -12.42
C LYS A 86 -10.60 4.66 -12.40
N ASN A 87 -10.93 4.06 -11.25
CA ASN A 87 -12.15 3.27 -11.09
C ASN A 87 -13.39 4.12 -11.34
N LYS A 88 -13.45 5.33 -10.77
CA LYS A 88 -14.56 6.27 -11.01
C LYS A 88 -14.70 6.67 -12.48
N ALA A 89 -13.59 6.87 -13.19
CA ALA A 89 -13.61 7.15 -14.63
C ALA A 89 -14.14 5.96 -15.43
N MET A 90 -13.65 4.75 -15.13
CA MET A 90 -14.10 3.51 -15.77
C MET A 90 -15.58 3.22 -15.50
N GLU A 91 -16.07 3.45 -14.27
CA GLU A 91 -17.50 3.33 -13.95
C GLU A 91 -18.35 4.28 -14.78
N LYS A 92 -17.87 5.52 -15.00
CA LYS A 92 -18.55 6.50 -15.85
C LYS A 92 -18.58 6.04 -17.31
N GLU A 93 -17.48 5.53 -17.86
CA GLU A 93 -17.43 4.99 -19.23
C GLU A 93 -18.38 3.80 -19.42
N ILE A 94 -18.44 2.91 -18.42
CA ILE A 94 -19.38 1.78 -18.42
C ILE A 94 -20.82 2.31 -18.41
N GLU A 95 -21.14 3.27 -17.56
CA GLU A 95 -22.49 3.88 -17.50
C GLU A 95 -22.86 4.57 -18.82
N GLU A 96 -21.92 5.29 -19.44
CA GLU A 96 -22.13 5.93 -20.74
C GLU A 96 -22.32 4.91 -21.87
N SER A 97 -21.77 3.71 -21.74
CA SER A 97 -21.91 2.61 -22.70
C SER A 97 -23.10 1.69 -22.39
N LYS A 98 -23.67 1.75 -21.18
CA LYS A 98 -24.84 0.95 -20.79
C LYS A 98 -26.00 1.31 -21.68
N GLY A 99 -26.76 0.28 -22.08
CA GLY A 99 -27.95 0.50 -22.85
C GLY A 99 -27.69 0.94 -24.29
N LYS A 100 -26.44 0.92 -24.79
CA LYS A 100 -26.14 1.27 -26.19
C LYS A 100 -25.68 0.06 -27.00
N MET A 101 -26.08 0.02 -28.27
CA MET A 101 -25.69 -0.99 -29.25
C MET A 101 -25.31 -0.31 -30.57
N LEU A 102 -24.35 -0.89 -31.28
CA LEU A 102 -23.93 -0.43 -32.60
C LEU A 102 -24.85 -1.01 -33.69
N CYS A 103 -25.44 -0.15 -34.52
CA CYS A 103 -26.22 -0.62 -35.65
C CYS A 103 -25.30 -1.07 -36.79
N ARG A 104 -25.46 -2.31 -37.28
CA ARG A 104 -24.61 -2.84 -38.37
C ARG A 104 -24.86 -2.19 -39.74
N VAL A 105 -25.93 -1.41 -39.88
CA VAL A 105 -26.28 -0.75 -41.16
C VAL A 105 -25.71 0.65 -41.23
N CYS A 106 -25.95 1.50 -40.22
CA CYS A 106 -25.43 2.87 -40.20
C CYS A 106 -24.12 3.05 -39.43
N PHE A 107 -23.67 2.03 -38.67
CA PHE A 107 -22.50 2.10 -37.79
C PHE A 107 -22.57 3.17 -36.70
N ASP A 108 -23.78 3.63 -36.37
CA ASP A 108 -24.01 4.52 -35.22
C ASP A 108 -24.30 3.71 -33.96
N GLU A 109 -23.82 4.23 -32.83
CA GLU A 109 -24.29 3.83 -31.49
C GLU A 109 -25.68 4.42 -31.25
N LYS A 110 -26.63 3.57 -30.84
CA LYS A 110 -27.99 3.97 -30.45
C LYS A 110 -28.38 3.26 -29.16
N GLU A 111 -29.36 3.81 -28.47
CA GLU A 111 -29.97 3.18 -27.31
C GLU A 111 -30.59 1.82 -27.70
N LEU A 112 -30.50 0.80 -26.85
CA LEU A 112 -31.07 -0.53 -27.05
C LEU A 112 -32.57 -0.44 -27.33
N SER A 113 -33.25 0.55 -26.72
CA SER A 113 -34.66 0.83 -26.95
C SER A 113 -35.00 1.21 -28.40
N GLU A 114 -34.01 1.63 -29.20
CA GLU A 114 -34.17 1.90 -30.63
C GLU A 114 -33.95 0.66 -31.50
N PHE A 115 -33.51 -0.47 -30.94
CA PHE A 115 -33.22 -1.67 -31.70
C PHE A 115 -34.39 -2.63 -31.81
N TRP A 116 -34.40 -3.34 -32.93
CA TRP A 116 -35.30 -4.44 -33.21
C TRP A 116 -34.46 -5.67 -33.53
N SER A 117 -34.82 -6.79 -32.89
CA SER A 117 -34.20 -8.09 -33.06
C SER A 117 -35.09 -9.00 -33.89
N PHE A 118 -34.47 -9.71 -34.84
CA PHE A 118 -35.08 -10.81 -35.56
C PHE A 118 -34.96 -12.10 -34.74
N LYS A 119 -35.82 -13.10 -35.02
CA LYS A 119 -35.67 -14.47 -34.48
C LYS A 119 -34.28 -15.09 -34.71
N CYS A 120 -33.61 -14.69 -35.78
CA CYS A 120 -32.25 -15.14 -36.10
C CYS A 120 -31.15 -14.47 -35.25
N GLY A 121 -31.49 -13.53 -34.36
CA GLY A 121 -30.57 -12.84 -33.45
C GLY A 121 -29.96 -11.55 -34.00
N HIS A 122 -30.15 -11.24 -35.28
CA HIS A 122 -29.65 -9.98 -35.85
C HIS A 122 -30.49 -8.79 -35.40
N CYS A 123 -29.80 -7.72 -35.00
CA CYS A 123 -30.40 -6.51 -34.48
C CYS A 123 -30.06 -5.30 -35.37
N TYR A 124 -31.03 -4.41 -35.54
CA TYR A 124 -30.87 -3.16 -36.30
C TYR A 124 -31.60 -2.03 -35.58
N CYS A 125 -31.09 -0.80 -35.71
CA CYS A 125 -31.84 0.35 -35.23
C CYS A 125 -33.13 0.54 -36.04
N PHE A 126 -34.14 1.11 -35.40
CA PHE A 126 -35.48 1.28 -35.95
C PHE A 126 -35.48 2.06 -37.26
N THR A 127 -34.62 3.07 -37.38
CA THR A 127 -34.51 3.91 -38.58
C THR A 127 -33.99 3.11 -39.78
N CYS A 128 -32.89 2.38 -39.61
CA CYS A 128 -32.34 1.53 -40.66
C CYS A 128 -33.29 0.39 -41.03
N LEU A 129 -33.90 -0.27 -40.03
CA LEU A 129 -34.87 -1.33 -40.30
C LEU A 129 -36.07 -0.80 -41.08
N LYS A 130 -36.67 0.32 -40.67
CA LYS A 130 -37.78 0.96 -41.37
C LYS A 130 -37.42 1.31 -42.81
N SER A 131 -36.22 1.87 -43.03
CA SER A 131 -35.73 2.21 -44.36
C SER A 131 -35.66 0.98 -45.26
N ILE A 132 -34.96 -0.08 -44.81
CA ILE A 132 -34.81 -1.33 -45.57
C ILE A 132 -36.17 -1.98 -45.87
N LEU A 133 -37.08 -2.00 -44.89
CA LEU A 133 -38.40 -2.56 -45.08
C LEU A 133 -39.26 -1.73 -46.02
N SER A 134 -39.18 -0.40 -45.98
CA SER A 134 -39.94 0.46 -46.88
C SER A 134 -39.53 0.29 -48.35
N HIS A 135 -38.24 0.06 -48.62
CA HIS A 135 -37.75 -0.26 -49.96
C HIS A 135 -38.21 -1.66 -50.43
N ASN A 136 -38.24 -2.65 -49.53
CA ASN A 136 -38.75 -3.99 -49.86
C ASN A 136 -40.29 -4.03 -50.01
N LEU A 137 -41.03 -3.19 -49.27
CA LEU A 137 -42.50 -3.15 -49.32
C LEU A 137 -43.06 -2.42 -50.53
N TYR A 138 -42.26 -1.59 -51.22
CA TYR A 138 -42.63 -1.06 -52.54
C TYR A 138 -42.66 -2.17 -53.62
N ALA A 139 -42.11 -3.36 -53.33
CA ALA A 139 -42.00 -4.48 -54.26
C ALA A 139 -43.18 -5.48 -54.21
N MET A 140 -44.41 -4.98 -54.05
CA MET A 140 -45.71 -5.66 -54.20
C MET A 140 -46.44 -6.09 -52.92
N HIS A 141 -47.71 -5.68 -52.87
CA HIS A 141 -48.77 -6.23 -52.02
C HIS A 141 -48.84 -7.75 -52.18
N ILE A 142 -48.54 -8.53 -51.13
CA ILE A 142 -49.07 -9.86 -50.75
C ILE A 142 -48.34 -10.25 -49.46
N ASN A 143 -49.06 -10.50 -48.35
CA ASN A 143 -48.62 -11.16 -47.10
C ASN A 143 -47.09 -11.23 -46.88
N ALA A 144 -46.49 -10.08 -46.54
CA ALA A 144 -45.05 -9.87 -46.62
C ALA A 144 -44.31 -10.55 -45.47
N ASN A 145 -43.75 -11.74 -45.74
CA ASN A 145 -42.69 -12.29 -44.92
C ASN A 145 -41.49 -11.33 -44.95
N LEU A 146 -41.01 -10.91 -43.78
CA LEU A 146 -39.83 -10.07 -43.67
C LEU A 146 -38.58 -10.95 -43.78
N THR A 147 -37.62 -10.58 -44.60
CA THR A 147 -36.32 -11.25 -44.64
C THR A 147 -35.31 -10.48 -43.81
N CYS A 148 -34.58 -11.16 -42.93
CA CYS A 148 -33.46 -10.56 -42.20
C CYS A 148 -32.40 -10.03 -43.20
N PRO A 149 -32.00 -8.75 -43.14
CA PRO A 149 -31.00 -8.19 -44.05
C PRO A 149 -29.62 -8.85 -44.00
N THR A 150 -29.25 -9.49 -42.88
CA THR A 150 -27.92 -10.10 -42.72
C THR A 150 -27.88 -11.57 -43.14
N CYS A 151 -28.92 -12.36 -42.89
CA CYS A 151 -28.90 -13.81 -43.15
C CYS A 151 -30.01 -14.31 -44.07
N SER A 152 -30.84 -13.41 -44.60
CA SER A 152 -31.94 -13.70 -45.52
C SER A 152 -33.01 -14.67 -45.00
N LYS A 153 -32.94 -15.08 -43.72
CA LYS A 153 -33.96 -15.92 -43.09
C LYS A 153 -35.31 -15.19 -43.09
N LEU A 154 -36.35 -15.90 -43.51
CA LEU A 154 -37.73 -15.44 -43.41
C LEU A 154 -38.14 -15.29 -41.95
N CYS A 155 -38.95 -14.28 -41.70
CA CYS A 155 -39.39 -13.83 -40.39
C CYS A 155 -40.80 -13.28 -40.55
N GLU A 156 -41.72 -13.68 -39.66
CA GLU A 156 -43.04 -13.06 -39.64
C GLU A 156 -42.99 -11.72 -38.88
N LYS A 157 -44.03 -10.88 -39.03
CA LYS A 157 -44.09 -9.60 -38.31
C LYS A 157 -44.16 -9.80 -36.78
N SER A 158 -44.78 -10.90 -36.34
CA SER A 158 -44.84 -11.38 -34.94
C SER A 158 -43.47 -11.72 -34.35
N ASP A 159 -42.48 -11.96 -35.21
CA ASP A 159 -41.17 -12.46 -34.82
C ASP A 159 -40.14 -11.35 -34.57
N LEU A 160 -40.52 -10.13 -34.92
CA LEU A 160 -39.75 -8.92 -34.68
C LEU A 160 -39.98 -8.44 -33.25
N ARG A 161 -38.91 -8.41 -32.46
CA ARG A 161 -38.97 -7.97 -31.05
C ARG A 161 -38.17 -6.69 -30.85
N LYS A 162 -38.82 -5.68 -30.29
CA LYS A 162 -38.16 -4.46 -29.81
C LYS A 162 -37.27 -4.80 -28.61
N LEU A 163 -36.01 -4.39 -28.66
CA LEU A 163 -35.12 -4.45 -27.49
C LEU A 163 -35.48 -3.27 -26.57
N TYR A 164 -35.45 -3.49 -25.25
CA TYR A 164 -35.87 -2.53 -24.23
C TYR A 164 -34.72 -2.23 -23.29
#